data_AF-A0A372GW93-F1
#
_entry.id   AF-A0A372GW93-F1
#
_cell.length_a   1.000
_cell.length_b   1.000
_cell.length_c   1.000
_cell.angle_alpha   90.00
_cell.angle_beta   90.00
_cell.angle_gamma   90.00
#
_symmetry.space_group_name_H-M   'P 1'
#
loop_
_entity.id
_entity.type
_entity.pdbx_description
1 polymer ?
#
loop_
_entity_poly.entity_id
_entity_poly.type
_entity_poly.pdbx_seq_one_letter_code
_entity_poly.pdbx_strand_id
1 'polypeptide(L)'
;MINKEVNKKQNFGDAQDNVDRMAEMLITMSFSSADIGIYSDTNLEFGKLLFSTLVKFEYLIDFLTSNNEYKYLQDALYSTFEESDIAGLKKQVKLLFAALLNLKLNNGYKLRLEEVDKIRFLKSLASAEIEESPDFTNLKNYPIYQIDEDTFSIVDFFFVVDKFFKSVRFILKDAYNKHHNLKPKDGSFFGFYNTKFSEEFLMEKVLDEIFWLFRSDGATCFGQTVPL
;
A
#
# COMPACT_ATOMS: atom_id res chain seq x y z
N MET A 1 29.42 49.36 13.98
CA MET A 1 28.02 49.63 13.61
C MET A 1 27.43 48.63 12.60
N ILE A 2 28.25 47.99 11.75
CA ILE A 2 27.77 47.08 10.69
C ILE A 2 27.04 45.82 11.23
N ASN A 3 27.48 45.23 12.36
CA ASN A 3 26.84 44.04 12.94
C ASN A 3 25.41 44.25 13.47
N LYS A 4 25.01 45.48 13.82
CA LYS A 4 23.67 45.77 14.33
C LYS A 4 22.62 45.89 13.21
N GLU A 5 23.06 46.24 12.01
CA GLU A 5 22.18 46.39 10.84
C GLU A 5 21.96 45.07 10.10
N VAL A 6 22.95 44.17 10.10
CA VAL A 6 22.82 42.82 9.52
C VAL A 6 21.82 41.97 10.33
N ASN A 7 21.87 42.03 11.66
CA ASN A 7 20.93 41.31 12.53
C ASN A 7 19.48 41.85 12.46
N LYS A 8 19.26 43.11 12.04
CA LYS A 8 17.90 43.65 11.85
C LYS A 8 17.26 43.21 10.53
N LYS A 9 18.04 42.72 9.56
CA LYS A 9 17.56 42.23 8.26
C LYS A 9 17.35 40.71 8.23
N GLN A 10 17.83 39.99 9.24
CA GLN A 10 17.47 38.59 9.46
C GLN A 10 16.10 38.52 10.16
N ASN A 11 15.04 38.81 9.40
CA ASN A 11 13.72 38.30 9.72
C ASN A 11 13.77 36.79 9.45
N PHE A 12 14.21 36.02 10.43
CA PHE A 12 13.74 34.65 10.53
C PHE A 12 12.25 34.79 10.82
N GLY A 13 11.41 34.52 9.81
CA GLY A 13 9.96 34.42 10.02
C GLY A 13 9.67 33.41 11.15
N ASP A 14 8.42 33.36 11.61
CA ASP A 14 8.04 32.40 12.65
C ASP A 14 8.59 31.00 12.29
N ALA A 15 9.07 30.27 13.30
CA ALA A 15 9.68 28.96 13.08
C ALA A 15 8.75 28.02 12.28
N GLN A 16 7.44 28.19 12.47
CA GLN A 16 6.38 27.55 11.70
C GLN A 16 6.43 27.90 10.20
N ASP A 17 6.50 29.20 9.85
CA ASP A 17 6.55 29.69 8.46
C ASP A 17 7.82 29.21 7.74
N ASN A 18 8.93 29.05 8.47
CA ASN A 18 10.16 28.46 7.92
C ASN A 18 10.04 26.94 7.73
N VAL A 19 9.38 26.21 8.64
CA VAL A 19 9.12 24.77 8.52
C VAL A 19 8.17 24.50 7.36
N ASP A 20 7.09 25.27 7.23
CA ASP A 20 6.11 25.13 6.15
C ASP A 20 6.76 25.40 4.78
N ARG A 21 7.59 26.44 4.68
CA ARG A 21 8.39 26.70 3.48
C ARG A 21 9.40 25.60 3.16
N MET A 22 10.05 25.04 4.19
CA MET A 22 10.96 23.89 4.00
C MET A 22 10.18 22.66 3.54
N ALA A 23 8.99 22.42 4.07
CA ALA A 23 8.11 21.33 3.65
C ALA A 23 7.62 21.54 2.21
N GLU A 24 7.15 22.74 1.84
CA GLU A 24 6.77 23.08 0.47
C GLU A 24 7.95 22.92 -0.50
N MET A 25 9.14 23.35 -0.11
CA MET A 25 10.36 23.21 -0.92
C MET A 25 10.74 21.73 -1.09
N LEU A 26 10.68 20.93 -0.02
CA LEU A 26 10.91 19.49 -0.08
C LEU A 26 9.86 18.77 -0.94
N ILE A 27 8.58 19.12 -0.81
CA ILE A 27 7.50 18.61 -1.66
C ILE A 27 7.79 18.96 -3.12
N THR A 28 8.12 20.21 -3.42
CA THR A 28 8.39 20.68 -4.80
C THR A 28 9.62 19.98 -5.40
N MET A 29 10.68 19.80 -4.63
CA MET A 29 11.91 19.14 -5.10
C MET A 29 11.73 17.62 -5.25
N SER A 30 10.98 17.00 -4.34
CA SER A 30 10.69 15.56 -4.42
C SER A 30 9.67 15.22 -5.49
N PHE A 31 8.75 16.14 -5.83
CA PHE A 31 7.70 15.93 -6.82
C PHE A 31 8.28 15.53 -8.19
N SER A 32 9.26 16.27 -8.70
CA SER A 32 9.89 15.96 -10.00
C SER A 32 10.67 14.64 -9.98
N SER A 33 11.27 14.29 -8.86
CA SER A 33 12.05 13.06 -8.70
C SER A 33 11.13 11.83 -8.55
N ALA A 34 10.00 12.00 -7.84
CA ALA A 34 8.97 11.00 -7.68
C ALA A 34 8.25 10.68 -9.00
N ASP A 35 8.04 11.70 -9.85
CA ASP A 35 7.38 11.55 -11.15
C ASP A 35 8.24 10.77 -12.17
N ILE A 36 9.58 10.85 -12.06
CA ILE A 36 10.53 10.15 -12.92
C ILE A 36 10.98 8.81 -12.30
N GLY A 37 10.63 8.52 -11.05
CA GLY A 37 11.02 7.30 -10.34
C GLY A 37 12.52 7.22 -10.00
N ILE A 38 13.22 8.36 -9.97
CA ILE A 38 14.62 8.45 -9.57
C ILE A 38 14.66 8.78 -8.09
N TYR A 39 14.89 7.75 -7.28
CA TYR A 39 14.95 7.88 -5.83
C TYR A 39 16.41 7.94 -5.36
N SER A 40 16.68 8.82 -4.41
CA SER A 40 17.99 8.90 -3.75
C SER A 40 18.28 7.67 -2.89
N ASP A 41 17.24 7.08 -2.29
CA ASP A 41 17.31 5.84 -1.51
C ASP A 41 16.15 4.89 -1.90
N THR A 42 16.45 3.97 -2.81
CA THR A 42 15.50 2.95 -3.28
C THR A 42 15.02 2.00 -2.18
N ASN A 43 15.80 1.82 -1.10
CA ASN A 43 15.40 0.95 0.02
C ASN A 43 14.37 1.65 0.91
N LEU A 44 14.60 2.93 1.22
CA LEU A 44 13.64 3.74 1.96
C LEU A 44 12.30 3.82 1.22
N GLU A 45 12.33 4.08 -0.10
CA GLU A 45 11.11 4.17 -0.91
C GLU A 45 10.38 2.83 -1.02
N PHE A 46 11.11 1.73 -1.11
CA PHE A 46 10.48 0.41 -1.02
C PHE A 46 9.83 0.16 0.34
N GLY A 47 10.48 0.58 1.43
CA GLY A 47 9.89 0.51 2.78
C GLY A 47 8.59 1.31 2.89
N LYS A 48 8.55 2.53 2.35
CA LYS A 48 7.33 3.36 2.28
C LYS A 48 6.24 2.69 1.45
N LEU A 49 6.59 2.10 0.30
CA LEU A 49 5.64 1.37 -0.54
C LEU A 49 5.05 0.16 0.20
N LEU A 50 5.88 -0.65 0.85
CA LEU A 50 5.41 -1.79 1.64
C LEU A 50 4.48 -1.34 2.76
N PHE A 51 4.89 -0.32 3.53
CA PHE A 51 4.10 0.19 4.65
C PHE A 51 2.75 0.72 4.19
N SER A 52 2.74 1.63 3.21
CA SER A 52 1.50 2.21 2.67
C SER A 52 0.57 1.15 2.07
N THR A 53 1.13 0.16 1.35
CA THR A 53 0.33 -0.93 0.78
C THR A 53 -0.26 -1.82 1.86
N LEU A 54 0.49 -2.13 2.91
CA LEU A 54 0.02 -2.94 4.03
C LEU A 54 -1.09 -2.21 4.81
N VAL A 55 -0.90 -0.94 5.13
CA VAL A 55 -1.92 -0.11 5.81
C VAL A 55 -3.19 -0.01 4.96
N LYS A 56 -3.05 0.24 3.65
CA LYS A 56 -4.19 0.28 2.74
C LYS A 56 -4.92 -1.05 2.66
N PHE A 57 -4.19 -2.17 2.70
CA PHE A 57 -4.77 -3.50 2.74
C PHE A 57 -5.51 -3.77 4.05
N GLU A 58 -4.96 -3.37 5.19
CA GLU A 58 -5.63 -3.45 6.50
C GLU A 58 -6.96 -2.68 6.47
N TYR A 59 -6.95 -1.44 5.99
CA TYR A 59 -8.18 -0.65 5.82
C TYR A 59 -9.17 -1.27 4.86
N LEU A 60 -8.70 -1.91 3.80
CA LEU A 60 -9.59 -2.64 2.90
C LEU A 60 -10.26 -3.81 3.62
N ILE A 61 -9.53 -4.57 4.42
CA ILE A 61 -10.14 -5.65 5.22
C ILE A 61 -11.15 -5.09 6.22
N ASP A 62 -10.83 -3.99 6.89
CA ASP A 62 -11.72 -3.37 7.86
C ASP A 62 -12.99 -2.83 7.18
N PHE A 63 -12.85 -2.22 6.00
CA PHE A 63 -14.00 -1.81 5.16
C PHE A 63 -14.89 -3.00 4.82
N LEU A 64 -14.30 -4.09 4.32
CA LEU A 64 -15.07 -5.29 3.98
C LEU A 64 -15.75 -5.90 5.21
N THR A 65 -15.14 -5.78 6.40
CA THR A 65 -15.66 -6.30 7.68
C THR A 65 -16.71 -5.37 8.30
N SER A 66 -16.73 -4.09 7.93
CA SER A 66 -17.63 -3.08 8.50
C SER A 66 -19.11 -3.33 8.22
N ASN A 67 -19.43 -4.02 7.12
CA ASN A 67 -20.80 -4.31 6.70
C ASN A 67 -20.94 -5.76 6.24
N ASN A 68 -21.94 -6.47 6.77
CA ASN A 68 -22.27 -7.84 6.39
C ASN A 68 -22.59 -8.01 4.90
N GLU A 69 -23.05 -6.96 4.22
CA GLU A 69 -23.29 -6.97 2.77
C GLU A 69 -22.02 -7.25 1.96
N TYR A 70 -20.83 -6.96 2.51
CA TYR A 70 -19.55 -7.18 1.84
C TYR A 70 -18.91 -8.53 2.17
N LYS A 71 -19.60 -9.41 2.91
CA LYS A 71 -19.06 -10.72 3.28
C LYS A 71 -18.65 -11.55 2.07
N TYR A 72 -19.42 -11.51 0.98
CA TYR A 72 -19.09 -12.24 -0.24
C TYR A 72 -17.76 -11.79 -0.88
N LEU A 73 -17.36 -10.52 -0.68
CA LEU A 73 -16.07 -9.99 -1.14
C LEU A 73 -14.92 -10.52 -0.28
N GLN A 74 -15.12 -10.62 1.04
CA GLN A 74 -14.14 -11.23 1.94
C GLN A 74 -13.94 -12.70 1.59
N ASP A 75 -15.04 -13.44 1.43
CA ASP A 75 -15.05 -14.87 1.12
C ASP A 75 -14.30 -15.14 -0.18
N ALA A 76 -14.55 -14.33 -1.22
CA ALA A 76 -13.82 -14.43 -2.47
C ALA A 76 -12.32 -14.14 -2.31
N LEU A 77 -11.97 -13.16 -1.46
CA LEU A 77 -10.58 -12.73 -1.29
C LEU A 77 -9.73 -13.82 -0.64
N TYR A 78 -10.10 -14.30 0.56
CA TYR A 78 -9.30 -15.33 1.23
C TYR A 78 -9.32 -16.66 0.47
N SER A 79 -10.45 -17.02 -0.17
CA SER A 79 -10.53 -18.26 -0.95
C SER A 79 -9.63 -18.24 -2.19
N THR A 80 -9.48 -17.10 -2.86
CA THR A 80 -8.61 -17.00 -4.04
C THR A 80 -7.13 -17.14 -3.67
N PHE A 81 -6.74 -16.70 -2.48
CA PHE A 81 -5.40 -16.89 -1.93
C PHE A 81 -5.21 -18.23 -1.21
N GLU A 82 -6.18 -19.15 -1.35
CA GLU A 82 -6.19 -20.48 -0.74
C GLU A 82 -6.08 -20.49 0.80
N GLU A 83 -6.56 -19.41 1.43
CA GLU A 83 -6.62 -19.25 2.87
C GLU A 83 -7.99 -19.64 3.42
N SER A 84 -8.06 -20.00 4.71
CA SER A 84 -9.31 -20.47 5.33
C SER A 84 -10.20 -19.33 5.82
N ASP A 85 -9.59 -18.20 6.19
CA ASP A 85 -10.28 -17.03 6.68
C ASP A 85 -9.48 -15.74 6.41
N ILE A 86 -10.10 -14.61 6.72
CA ILE A 86 -9.49 -13.30 6.52
C ILE A 86 -8.29 -13.06 7.45
N ALA A 87 -8.25 -13.68 8.63
CA ALA A 87 -7.16 -13.52 9.59
C ALA A 87 -5.88 -14.23 9.11
N GLY A 88 -6.03 -15.43 8.54
CA GLY A 88 -4.98 -16.19 7.86
C GLY A 88 -4.41 -15.40 6.69
N LEU A 89 -5.28 -14.82 5.85
CA LEU A 89 -4.84 -13.95 4.77
C LEU A 89 -4.04 -12.74 5.28
N LYS A 90 -4.53 -12.01 6.30
CA LYS A 90 -3.80 -10.89 6.90
C LYS A 90 -2.40 -11.31 7.40
N LYS A 91 -2.31 -12.49 8.02
CA LYS A 91 -1.04 -13.06 8.49
C LYS A 91 -0.09 -13.34 7.33
N GLN A 92 -0.55 -13.99 6.26
CA GLN A 92 0.30 -14.31 5.12
C GLN A 92 0.79 -13.06 4.38
N VAL A 93 -0.07 -12.06 4.21
CA VAL A 93 0.32 -10.79 3.56
C VAL A 93 1.43 -10.09 4.36
N LYS A 94 1.31 -10.05 5.69
CA LYS A 94 2.37 -9.52 6.57
C LYS A 94 3.68 -10.30 6.43
N LEU A 95 3.59 -11.62 6.41
CA LEU A 95 4.76 -12.49 6.25
C LEU A 95 5.43 -12.31 4.89
N LEU A 96 4.66 -12.21 3.81
CA LEU A 96 5.16 -11.90 2.47
C LEU A 96 5.92 -10.57 2.48
N PHE A 97 5.31 -9.51 3.01
CA PHE A 97 5.89 -8.18 2.96
C PHE A 97 7.15 -8.08 3.83
N ALA A 98 7.16 -8.75 4.99
CA ALA A 98 8.35 -8.90 5.82
C ALA A 98 9.47 -9.67 5.10
N ALA A 99 9.12 -10.76 4.40
CA ALA A 99 10.07 -11.53 3.62
C ALA A 99 10.66 -10.71 2.46
N LEU A 100 9.84 -9.94 1.74
CA LEU A 100 10.30 -9.05 0.66
C LEU A 100 11.24 -7.97 1.18
N LEU A 101 10.91 -7.35 2.32
CA LEU A 101 11.78 -6.36 2.97
C LEU A 101 13.13 -6.99 3.35
N ASN A 102 13.10 -8.14 4.02
CA ASN A 102 14.30 -8.84 4.46
C ASN A 102 15.18 -9.26 3.27
N LEU A 103 14.59 -9.78 2.20
CA LEU A 103 15.32 -10.14 0.98
C LEU A 103 15.97 -8.92 0.34
N LYS A 104 15.22 -7.81 0.17
CA LYS A 104 15.76 -6.59 -0.44
C LYS A 104 16.91 -6.01 0.36
N LEU A 105 16.80 -5.94 1.69
CA LEU A 105 17.85 -5.39 2.57
C LEU A 105 19.12 -6.26 2.56
N ASN A 106 18.98 -7.57 2.36
CA ASN A 106 20.11 -8.50 2.31
C ASN A 106 20.58 -8.82 0.87
N ASN A 107 20.10 -8.10 -0.14
CA ASN A 107 20.37 -8.38 -1.57
C ASN A 107 20.06 -9.83 -1.99
N GLY A 108 19.13 -10.50 -1.30
CA GLY A 108 18.64 -11.81 -1.65
C GLY A 108 17.47 -11.73 -2.62
N TYR A 109 17.25 -12.77 -3.42
CA TYR A 109 16.14 -12.81 -4.40
C TYR A 109 15.43 -14.16 -4.41
N LYS A 110 15.88 -15.13 -3.59
CA LYS A 110 15.27 -16.45 -3.46
C LYS A 110 14.65 -16.59 -2.07
N LEU A 111 13.42 -17.09 -2.03
CA LEU A 111 12.72 -17.43 -0.82
C LEU A 111 12.52 -18.94 -0.77
N ARG A 112 13.05 -19.59 0.25
CA ARG A 112 12.79 -21.00 0.53
C ARG A 112 11.83 -21.10 1.70
N LEU A 113 10.78 -21.91 1.55
CA LEU A 113 9.72 -22.05 2.53
C LEU A 113 9.54 -23.51 2.93
N GLU A 114 9.39 -23.77 4.22
CA GLU A 114 9.16 -25.13 4.72
C GLU A 114 7.68 -25.39 5.04
N GLU A 115 6.91 -24.33 5.32
CA GLU A 115 5.52 -24.43 5.73
C GLU A 115 4.59 -24.51 4.52
N VAL A 116 3.76 -25.56 4.48
CA VAL A 116 2.80 -25.83 3.40
C VAL A 116 1.85 -24.66 3.14
N ASP A 117 1.39 -23.98 4.19
CA ASP A 117 0.44 -22.86 4.04
C ASP A 117 1.10 -21.64 3.36
N LYS A 118 2.37 -21.35 3.69
CA LYS A 118 3.12 -20.27 3.04
C LYS A 118 3.39 -20.57 1.56
N ILE A 119 3.73 -21.84 1.27
CA ILE A 119 3.93 -22.31 -0.11
C ILE A 119 2.65 -22.17 -0.91
N ARG A 120 1.51 -22.60 -0.34
CA ARG A 120 0.19 -22.52 -0.97
C ARG A 120 -0.20 -21.08 -1.30
N PHE A 121 -0.05 -20.18 -0.33
CA PHE A 121 -0.29 -18.75 -0.53
C PHE A 121 0.60 -18.17 -1.65
N LEU A 122 1.90 -18.48 -1.66
CA LEU A 122 2.78 -17.97 -2.73
C LEU A 122 2.48 -18.57 -4.09
N LYS A 123 2.07 -19.83 -4.16
CA LYS A 123 1.63 -20.45 -5.41
C LYS A 123 0.42 -19.73 -6.01
N SER A 124 -0.50 -19.24 -5.17
CA SER A 124 -1.63 -18.43 -5.65
C SER A 124 -1.21 -17.08 -6.25
N LEU A 125 0.01 -16.60 -5.96
CA LEU A 125 0.57 -15.35 -6.47
C LEU A 125 1.57 -15.55 -7.63
N ALA A 126 2.14 -16.74 -7.76
CA ALA A 126 3.16 -17.07 -8.75
C ALA A 126 2.54 -17.48 -10.09
N SER A 127 3.27 -17.25 -11.19
CA SER A 127 2.94 -17.92 -12.47
C SER A 127 3.38 -19.37 -12.42
N ALA A 128 2.64 -20.24 -13.10
CA ALA A 128 3.07 -21.60 -13.36
C ALA A 128 4.18 -21.71 -14.42
N GLU A 129 4.33 -20.71 -15.32
CA GLU A 129 5.23 -20.83 -16.48
C GLU A 129 6.08 -19.57 -16.74
N ILE A 130 7.35 -19.80 -17.10
CA ILE A 130 8.27 -18.79 -17.65
C ILE A 130 8.13 -18.85 -19.17
N GLU A 131 7.30 -18.00 -19.74
CA GLU A 131 7.27 -17.78 -21.19
C GLU A 131 8.29 -16.68 -21.56
N GLU A 132 9.28 -17.04 -22.39
CA GLU A 132 10.18 -16.06 -23.02
C GLU A 132 9.37 -15.11 -23.89
N SER A 133 9.30 -13.84 -23.47
CA SER A 133 8.66 -12.77 -24.22
C SER A 133 9.71 -11.77 -24.69
N PRO A 134 9.66 -11.31 -25.96
CA PRO A 134 10.58 -10.30 -26.48
C PRO A 134 10.44 -8.95 -25.76
N ASP A 135 9.26 -8.68 -25.18
CA ASP A 135 9.03 -7.56 -24.28
C ASP A 135 8.91 -8.07 -22.84
N PHE A 136 9.53 -7.41 -21.86
CA PHE A 136 9.51 -7.78 -20.42
C PHE A 136 8.11 -7.80 -19.75
N THR A 137 7.03 -7.79 -20.53
CA THR A 137 5.62 -7.85 -20.13
C THR A 137 5.32 -9.03 -19.20
N ASN A 138 5.86 -10.22 -19.48
CA ASN A 138 5.63 -11.40 -18.65
C ASN A 138 6.30 -11.29 -17.27
N LEU A 139 7.50 -10.71 -17.20
CA LEU A 139 8.22 -10.43 -15.94
C LEU A 139 7.48 -9.41 -15.07
N LYS A 140 6.83 -8.42 -15.69
CA LYS A 140 5.97 -7.46 -14.97
C LYS A 140 4.67 -8.12 -14.47
N ASN A 141 4.10 -9.02 -15.27
CA ASN A 141 2.84 -9.68 -14.93
C ASN A 141 3.01 -10.76 -13.85
N TYR A 142 4.20 -11.36 -13.75
CA TYR A 142 4.50 -12.45 -12.83
C TYR A 142 5.86 -12.24 -12.14
N PRO A 143 5.91 -11.35 -11.15
CA PRO A 143 7.17 -10.98 -10.50
C PRO A 143 7.69 -12.04 -9.50
N ILE A 144 6.89 -13.08 -9.23
CA ILE A 144 7.23 -14.25 -8.41
C ILE A 144 7.24 -15.49 -9.32
N TYR A 145 8.38 -16.18 -9.34
CA TYR A 145 8.55 -17.43 -10.07
C TYR A 145 8.79 -18.59 -9.13
N GLN A 146 8.15 -19.70 -9.39
CA GLN A 146 8.44 -20.95 -8.69
C GLN A 146 9.64 -21.63 -9.38
N ILE A 147 10.73 -21.89 -8.63
CA ILE A 147 11.91 -22.61 -9.14
C ILE A 147 11.70 -24.12 -8.96
N ASP A 148 11.26 -24.52 -7.76
CA ASP A 148 11.00 -25.90 -7.36
C ASP A 148 9.81 -25.93 -6.38
N GLU A 149 9.55 -27.05 -5.70
CA GLU A 149 8.35 -27.18 -4.85
C GLU A 149 8.31 -26.21 -3.67
N ASP A 150 9.48 -25.84 -3.13
CA ASP A 150 9.64 -25.09 -1.88
C ASP A 150 10.39 -23.74 -2.05
N THR A 151 10.90 -23.46 -3.25
CA THR A 151 11.72 -22.28 -3.55
C THR A 151 11.09 -21.38 -4.62
N PHE A 152 11.01 -20.10 -4.31
CA PHE A 152 10.50 -19.04 -5.17
C PHE A 152 11.59 -18.00 -5.44
N SER A 153 11.60 -17.43 -6.64
CA SER A 153 12.46 -16.32 -7.03
C SER A 153 11.64 -15.05 -7.20
N ILE A 154 12.14 -13.96 -6.64
CA ILE A 154 11.59 -12.62 -6.82
C ILE A 154 12.43 -11.92 -7.88
N VAL A 155 11.78 -11.50 -8.97
CA VAL A 155 12.46 -10.76 -10.05
C VAL A 155 12.55 -9.28 -9.72
N ASP A 156 11.43 -8.68 -9.29
CA ASP A 156 11.38 -7.28 -8.92
C ASP A 156 10.44 -7.07 -7.73
N PHE A 157 11.01 -6.51 -6.65
CA PHE A 157 10.28 -6.30 -5.40
C PHE A 157 9.12 -5.32 -5.52
N PHE A 158 9.26 -4.24 -6.29
CA PHE A 158 8.21 -3.24 -6.48
C PHE A 158 7.05 -3.85 -7.27
N PHE A 159 7.36 -4.63 -8.30
CA PHE A 159 6.34 -5.32 -9.08
C PHE A 159 5.60 -6.38 -8.27
N VAL A 160 6.23 -7.08 -7.33
CA VAL A 160 5.49 -7.99 -6.43
C VAL A 160 4.42 -7.23 -5.65
N VAL A 161 4.76 -6.09 -5.05
CA VAL A 161 3.82 -5.31 -4.23
C VAL A 161 2.69 -4.72 -5.10
N ASP A 162 3.02 -4.16 -6.25
CA ASP A 162 2.05 -3.62 -7.21
C ASP A 162 1.12 -4.72 -7.76
N LYS A 163 1.68 -5.88 -8.13
CA LYS A 163 0.92 -7.04 -8.60
C LYS A 163 -0.01 -7.57 -7.53
N PHE A 164 0.43 -7.68 -6.29
CA PHE A 164 -0.40 -8.10 -5.17
C PHE A 164 -1.64 -7.19 -5.05
N PHE A 165 -1.43 -5.87 -4.96
CA PHE A 165 -2.53 -4.93 -4.77
C PHE A 165 -3.48 -4.90 -5.98
N LYS A 166 -2.94 -4.99 -7.21
CA LYS A 166 -3.76 -5.14 -8.43
C LYS A 166 -4.58 -6.42 -8.41
N SER A 167 -3.99 -7.54 -8.00
CA SER A 167 -4.67 -8.84 -7.93
C SER A 167 -5.84 -8.78 -6.95
N VAL A 168 -5.64 -8.22 -5.75
CA VAL A 168 -6.72 -7.95 -4.79
C VAL A 168 -7.87 -7.17 -5.45
N ARG A 169 -7.57 -6.08 -6.16
CA ARG A 169 -8.61 -5.27 -6.82
C ARG A 169 -9.38 -6.06 -7.89
N PHE A 170 -8.72 -6.90 -8.67
CA PHE A 170 -9.39 -7.72 -9.69
C PHE A 170 -10.21 -8.86 -9.08
N ILE A 171 -9.73 -9.50 -8.01
CA ILE A 171 -10.49 -10.51 -7.27
C ILE A 171 -11.80 -9.93 -6.76
N LEU A 172 -11.74 -8.74 -6.15
CA LEU A 172 -12.92 -8.03 -5.66
C LEU A 172 -13.87 -7.63 -6.81
N LYS A 173 -13.33 -7.19 -7.95
CA LYS A 173 -14.12 -6.87 -9.14
C LYS A 173 -14.90 -8.08 -9.65
N ASP A 174 -14.23 -9.22 -9.76
CA ASP A 174 -14.85 -10.44 -10.27
C ASP A 174 -15.89 -10.99 -9.29
N ALA A 175 -15.63 -10.91 -7.98
CA ALA A 175 -16.60 -11.24 -6.94
C ALA A 175 -17.83 -10.33 -6.96
N TYR A 176 -17.63 -9.01 -7.09
CA TYR A 176 -18.69 -8.02 -7.23
C TYR A 176 -19.55 -8.30 -8.46
N ASN A 177 -18.92 -8.49 -9.62
CA ASN A 177 -19.65 -8.73 -10.85
C ASN A 177 -20.44 -10.04 -10.78
N LYS A 178 -19.88 -11.09 -10.17
CA LYS A 178 -20.59 -12.37 -9.96
C LYS A 178 -21.79 -12.23 -9.01
N HIS A 179 -21.64 -11.52 -7.90
CA HIS A 179 -22.71 -11.30 -6.93
C HIS A 179 -23.87 -10.48 -7.52
N HIS A 180 -23.57 -9.49 -8.35
CA HIS A 180 -24.55 -8.60 -8.98
C HIS A 180 -25.03 -9.08 -10.37
N ASN A 181 -24.65 -10.28 -10.81
CA ASN A 181 -24.97 -10.82 -12.14
C ASN A 181 -24.58 -9.89 -13.30
N LEU A 182 -23.45 -9.19 -13.16
CA LEU A 182 -22.91 -8.27 -14.15
C LEU A 182 -21.97 -9.01 -15.12
N LYS A 183 -21.74 -8.39 -16.29
CA LYS A 183 -20.79 -8.93 -17.27
C LYS A 183 -19.36 -8.83 -16.73
N PRO A 184 -18.42 -9.73 -17.09
CA PRO A 184 -17.03 -9.68 -16.59
C PRO A 184 -16.28 -8.37 -16.89
N LYS A 185 -16.66 -7.70 -17.99
CA LYS A 185 -16.10 -6.41 -18.43
C LYS A 185 -16.85 -5.19 -17.84
N ASP A 186 -17.81 -5.41 -16.97
CA ASP A 186 -18.56 -4.33 -16.35
C ASP A 186 -17.66 -3.53 -15.38
N GLY A 187 -17.80 -2.20 -15.46
CA GLY A 187 -16.99 -1.24 -14.71
C GLY A 187 -17.62 -0.76 -13.41
N SER A 188 -18.83 -1.20 -13.06
CA SER A 188 -19.60 -0.70 -11.90
C SER A 188 -18.86 -0.92 -10.58
N PHE A 189 -18.09 -2.01 -10.49
CA PHE A 189 -17.21 -2.25 -9.34
C PHE A 189 -16.26 -1.08 -9.08
N PHE A 190 -15.70 -0.45 -10.12
CA PHE A 190 -14.75 0.65 -9.91
C PHE A 190 -15.43 1.89 -9.35
N GLY A 191 -16.68 2.15 -9.74
CA GLY A 191 -17.50 3.21 -9.12
C GLY A 191 -17.75 2.92 -7.64
N PHE A 192 -18.22 1.71 -7.32
CA PHE A 192 -18.39 1.25 -5.95
C PHE A 192 -17.09 1.37 -5.12
N TYR A 193 -15.99 0.85 -5.64
CA TYR A 193 -14.70 0.82 -4.94
C TYR A 193 -14.11 2.22 -4.73
N ASN A 194 -14.24 3.12 -5.70
CA ASN A 194 -13.72 4.47 -5.56
C ASN A 194 -14.56 5.25 -4.54
N THR A 195 -15.89 5.24 -4.67
CA THR A 195 -16.76 6.01 -3.78
C THR A 195 -16.82 5.39 -2.38
N LYS A 196 -17.17 4.11 -2.25
CA LYS A 196 -17.42 3.48 -0.94
C LYS A 196 -16.16 3.17 -0.17
N PHE A 197 -15.16 2.59 -0.82
CA PHE A 197 -13.91 2.26 -0.15
C PHE A 197 -12.93 3.44 -0.14
N SER A 198 -12.64 4.06 -1.28
CA SER A 198 -11.52 5.01 -1.36
C SER A 198 -11.87 6.39 -0.78
N GLU A 199 -13.03 6.95 -1.14
CA GLU A 199 -13.45 8.28 -0.71
C GLU A 199 -14.13 8.25 0.66
N GLU A 200 -15.21 7.47 0.82
CA GLU A 200 -16.00 7.47 2.06
C GLU A 200 -15.24 6.82 3.22
N PHE A 201 -14.56 5.68 3.01
CA PHE A 201 -13.93 4.95 4.11
C PHE A 201 -12.44 5.29 4.31
N LEU A 202 -11.62 5.09 3.27
CA LEU A 202 -10.17 5.19 3.38
C LEU A 202 -9.71 6.63 3.61
N MET A 203 -10.22 7.60 2.84
CA MET A 203 -9.86 9.01 3.04
C MET A 203 -10.29 9.50 4.41
N GLU A 204 -11.52 9.19 4.86
CA GLU A 204 -11.98 9.57 6.21
C GLU A 204 -11.01 9.04 7.28
N LYS A 205 -10.69 7.74 7.26
CA LYS A 205 -9.75 7.14 8.23
C LYS A 205 -8.36 7.74 8.18
N VAL A 206 -7.80 7.95 7.00
CA VAL A 206 -6.46 8.52 6.84
C VAL A 206 -6.41 9.96 7.34
N LEU A 207 -7.41 10.78 7.00
CA LEU A 207 -7.48 12.17 7.47
C LEU A 207 -7.67 12.22 8.99
N ASP A 208 -8.53 11.36 9.53
CA ASP A 208 -8.71 11.25 10.98
C ASP A 208 -7.41 10.90 11.68
N GLU A 209 -6.64 9.91 11.21
CA GLU A 209 -5.36 9.57 11.83
C GLU A 209 -4.32 10.68 11.74
N ILE A 210 -4.23 11.37 10.59
CA ILE A 210 -3.30 12.49 10.39
C ILE A 210 -3.68 13.64 11.33
N PHE A 211 -4.94 14.07 11.33
CA PHE A 211 -5.39 15.24 12.07
C PHE A 211 -5.68 14.97 13.55
N TRP A 212 -5.91 13.72 13.95
CA TRP A 212 -5.99 13.35 15.36
C TRP A 212 -4.67 13.61 16.08
N LEU A 213 -3.53 13.34 15.42
CA LEU A 213 -2.19 13.64 15.93
C LEU A 213 -2.01 15.16 16.20
N PHE A 214 -2.52 16.01 15.31
CA PHE A 214 -2.50 17.47 15.47
C PHE A 214 -3.47 17.98 16.54
N ARG A 215 -4.51 17.21 16.86
CA ARG A 215 -5.49 17.56 17.89
C ARG A 215 -4.99 17.21 19.30
N SER A 216 -4.16 16.17 19.45
CA SER A 216 -3.52 15.80 20.73
C SER A 216 -2.40 16.74 21.16
N ASP A 217 -1.68 17.34 20.21
CA ASP A 217 -0.63 18.35 20.50
C ASP A 217 -1.19 19.78 20.64
N GLY A 218 -2.52 19.94 20.51
CA GLY A 218 -3.22 21.22 20.42
C GLY A 218 -4.30 21.45 21.48
N ALA A 219 -4.24 20.78 22.64
CA ALA A 219 -5.14 21.06 23.75
C ALA A 219 -4.83 22.39 24.48
N THR A 220 -4.57 23.47 23.75
CA THR A 220 -4.81 24.87 24.14
C THR A 220 -4.71 25.79 22.91
N CYS A 221 -5.51 25.58 21.87
CA CYS A 221 -5.79 26.63 20.88
C CYS A 221 -7.18 26.41 20.32
N PHE A 222 -7.98 27.47 20.27
CA PHE A 222 -9.42 27.50 19.99
C PHE A 222 -10.31 27.07 21.16
N GLY A 223 -10.48 28.02 22.09
CA GLY A 223 -11.60 28.02 23.00
C GLY A 223 -12.91 28.09 22.24
N GLN A 224 -13.60 26.96 22.14
CA GLN A 224 -15.06 26.90 22.16
C GLN A 224 -15.48 25.68 22.97
N THR A 225 -15.98 25.95 24.17
CA THR A 225 -16.75 25.00 24.97
C THR A 225 -18.03 24.65 24.21
N VAL A 226 -18.22 23.38 23.87
CA VAL A 226 -19.54 22.85 23.52
C VAL A 226 -20.09 22.17 24.78
N PRO A 227 -21.25 22.60 25.31
CA PRO A 227 -21.82 21.99 26.50
C PRO A 227 -22.41 20.61 26.19
N LEU A 228 -22.35 19.74 27.20
CA LEU A 228 -22.95 18.40 27.26
C LEU A 228 -24.44 18.40 26.88
#